data_AF-A0A973WZH8-F1
#
_entry.id   AF-A0A973WZH8-F1
#
_cell.length_a   1.000
_cell.length_b   1.000
_cell.length_c   1.000
_cell.angle_alpha   90.00
_cell.angle_beta   90.00
_cell.angle_gamma   90.00
#
_symmetry.space_group_name_H-M   'P 1'
#
loop_
_entity.id
_entity.type
_entity.pdbx_description
1 polymer ?
#
loop_
_entity_poly.entity_id
_entity_poly.type
_entity_poly.pdbx_seq_one_letter_code
_entity_poly.pdbx_strand_id
1 'polypeptide(L)'
;MITVCAEQIAFDLEPTAGSQLPANDDKPDAPRPKRRKARRNIGALPAHLPRIERVIEPASTRCPCCTGQMHRIGEESSEALDRVAACAPHDPSKIRLPLL
;
A
#
# COMPACT_ATOMS: atom_id res chain seq x y z
N MET A 1 21.85 13.04 13.83
CA MET A 1 21.54 13.62 12.52
C MET A 1 22.33 12.85 11.50
N ILE A 2 21.66 12.11 10.60
CA ILE A 2 22.34 11.36 9.55
C ILE A 2 22.44 12.30 8.35
N THR A 3 23.64 12.78 8.06
CA THR A 3 23.91 13.61 6.88
C THR A 3 24.11 12.68 5.70
N VAL A 4 23.10 12.59 4.83
CA VAL A 4 23.22 11.87 3.55
C VAL A 4 24.09 12.73 2.63
N CYS A 5 25.19 12.16 2.14
CA CYS A 5 26.14 12.88 1.29
C CYS A 5 25.51 13.09 -0.09
N ALA A 6 25.56 14.31 -0.63
CA ALA A 6 24.89 14.72 -1.87
C ALA A 6 25.28 13.85 -3.10
N GLU A 7 26.42 13.18 -3.03
CA GLU A 7 26.96 12.31 -4.08
C GLU A 7 26.18 10.99 -4.22
N GLN A 8 25.35 10.61 -3.25
CA GLN A 8 24.51 9.40 -3.32
C GLN A 8 23.31 9.55 -4.26
N ILE A 9 23.07 10.74 -4.83
CA ILE A 9 21.86 11.06 -5.61
C ILE A 9 22.08 10.87 -7.13
N ALA A 10 23.33 10.78 -7.59
CA ALA A 10 23.64 10.64 -9.01
C ALA A 10 23.78 9.16 -9.42
N PHE A 11 22.66 8.45 -9.56
CA PHE A 11 22.62 7.15 -10.23
C PHE A 11 22.14 7.38 -11.67
N ASP A 12 23.07 7.48 -12.62
CA ASP A 12 22.78 7.65 -14.04
C ASP A 12 22.22 6.33 -14.60
N LEU A 13 20.90 6.27 -14.77
CA LEU A 13 20.20 5.15 -15.40
C LEU A 13 20.15 5.42 -16.91
N GLU A 14 21.16 4.95 -17.64
CA GLU A 14 21.07 4.81 -19.09
C GLU A 14 19.78 4.04 -19.45
N PRO A 15 18.87 4.59 -20.28
CA PRO A 15 17.68 3.87 -20.69
C PRO A 15 18.12 2.71 -21.59
N THR A 16 18.20 1.50 -21.02
CA THR A 16 18.30 0.29 -21.81
C THR A 16 17.06 0.23 -22.69
N ALA A 17 17.22 0.61 -23.96
CA ALA A 17 16.23 0.43 -25.02
C ALA A 17 16.13 -1.06 -25.37
N GLY A 18 15.56 -1.82 -24.44
CA GLY A 18 15.11 -3.17 -24.65
C GLY A 18 13.70 -3.24 -24.10
N SER A 19 12.72 -3.42 -24.97
CA SER A 19 11.38 -3.83 -24.57
C SER A 19 11.50 -5.20 -23.89
N GLN A 20 11.74 -5.19 -22.58
CA GLN A 20 11.60 -6.39 -21.78
C GLN A 20 10.10 -6.63 -21.69
N LEU A 21 9.64 -7.68 -22.38
CA LEU A 21 8.28 -8.17 -22.18
C LEU A 21 8.06 -8.41 -20.69
N PRO A 22 6.87 -8.07 -20.15
CA PRO A 22 6.58 -8.31 -18.75
C PRO A 22 6.79 -9.79 -18.46
N ALA A 23 7.57 -10.10 -17.43
CA ALA A 23 7.88 -11.48 -17.01
C ALA A 23 6.65 -12.30 -16.58
N ASN A 24 5.44 -11.73 -16.70
CA ASN A 24 4.16 -12.31 -16.33
C ASN A 24 3.34 -12.80 -17.54
N ASP A 25 3.82 -12.66 -18.78
CA ASP A 25 3.21 -13.24 -20.00
C ASP A 25 3.45 -14.76 -20.12
N ASP A 26 3.64 -15.45 -18.99
CA ASP A 26 3.65 -16.91 -18.94
C ASP A 26 2.24 -17.42 -19.32
N LYS A 27 2.14 -18.18 -20.42
CA LYS A 27 0.92 -18.93 -20.75
C LYS A 27 0.50 -19.76 -19.53
N PRO A 28 -0.76 -19.68 -19.06
CA PRO A 28 -1.20 -20.33 -17.82
C PRO A 28 -1.03 -21.85 -17.86
N ASP A 29 -1.06 -22.45 -19.05
CA ASP A 29 -0.98 -23.91 -19.28
C ASP A 29 0.42 -24.42 -19.64
N ALA A 30 1.46 -23.58 -19.63
CA ALA A 30 2.82 -24.06 -19.84
C ALA A 30 3.26 -24.93 -18.63
N PRO A 31 3.84 -26.13 -18.85
CA PRO A 31 4.36 -26.95 -17.76
C PRO A 31 5.49 -26.18 -17.06
N ARG A 32 5.20 -25.61 -15.89
CA ARG A 32 6.20 -24.91 -15.09
C ARG A 32 7.15 -25.95 -14.49
N PRO A 33 8.47 -25.83 -14.68
CA PRO A 33 9.42 -26.71 -14.01
C PRO A 33 9.23 -26.54 -12.49
N LYS A 34 9.08 -27.67 -11.77
CA LYS A 34 9.00 -27.65 -10.30
C LYS A 34 10.28 -27.06 -9.75
N ARG A 35 10.26 -25.76 -9.40
CA ARG A 35 11.38 -25.11 -8.71
C ARG A 35 11.54 -25.82 -7.37
N ARG A 36 12.72 -26.42 -7.15
CA ARG A 36 13.07 -26.99 -5.84
C ARG A 36 12.95 -25.88 -4.81
N LYS A 37 12.22 -26.12 -3.72
CA LYS A 37 12.17 -25.18 -2.59
C LYS A 37 13.60 -24.85 -2.20
N ALA A 38 13.95 -23.56 -2.28
CA ALA A 38 15.25 -23.09 -1.83
C ALA A 38 15.42 -23.50 -0.37
N ARG A 39 16.43 -24.33 -0.08
CA ARG A 39 16.82 -24.70 1.29
C ARG A 39 17.53 -23.52 1.94
N ARG A 40 16.79 -22.43 2.13
CA ARG A 40 17.25 -21.29 2.91
C ARG A 40 17.22 -21.75 4.37
N ASN A 41 18.38 -21.74 5.03
CA ASN A 41 18.45 -21.86 6.47
C ASN A 41 17.92 -20.54 7.05
N ILE A 42 16.61 -20.38 7.04
CA ILE A 42 15.93 -19.35 7.83
C ILE A 42 16.01 -19.91 9.25
N GLY A 43 17.15 -19.69 9.90
CA GLY A 43 17.49 -20.28 11.18
C GLY A 43 16.35 -20.08 12.16
N ALA A 44 15.61 -21.15 12.45
CA ALA A 44 14.62 -21.13 13.50
C ALA A 44 15.38 -20.92 14.81
N LEU A 45 15.14 -19.78 15.47
CA LEU A 45 15.79 -19.49 16.73
C LEU A 45 15.49 -20.64 17.71
N PRO A 46 16.52 -21.30 18.27
CA PRO A 46 16.33 -22.42 19.17
C PRO A 46 15.41 -22.07 20.36
N ALA A 47 14.62 -23.04 20.83
CA ALA A 47 13.57 -22.82 21.83
C ALA A 47 14.06 -22.30 23.20
N HIS A 48 15.34 -22.49 23.50
CA HIS A 48 15.98 -22.07 24.75
C HIS A 48 16.53 -20.64 24.68
N LEU A 49 16.59 -20.02 23.50
CA LEU A 49 16.96 -18.61 23.41
C LEU A 49 15.75 -17.76 23.80
N PRO A 50 15.95 -16.73 24.64
CA PRO A 50 14.89 -15.80 24.97
C PRO A 50 14.41 -15.11 23.68
N ARG A 51 13.11 -15.22 23.40
CA ARG A 51 12.45 -14.41 22.38
C ARG A 51 12.09 -13.08 23.03
N ILE A 52 12.75 -12.01 22.61
CA ILE A 52 12.47 -10.66 23.09
C ILE A 52 11.82 -9.90 21.96
N GLU A 53 10.52 -9.66 22.08
CA GLU A 53 9.80 -8.75 21.19
C GLU A 53 9.98 -7.32 21.70
N ARG A 54 10.46 -6.42 20.84
CA ARG A 54 10.59 -5.00 21.14
C ARG A 54 9.68 -4.23 20.20
N VAL A 55 8.65 -3.62 20.77
CA VAL A 55 7.80 -2.66 20.05
C VAL A 55 8.54 -1.32 20.07
N ILE A 56 8.79 -0.75 18.88
CA ILE A 56 9.41 0.56 18.72
C ILE A 56 8.35 1.50 18.18
N GLU A 57 7.87 2.40 19.03
CA GLU A 57 6.96 3.46 18.62
C GLU A 57 7.73 4.72 18.23
N PRO A 58 7.21 5.53 17.28
CA PRO A 58 7.82 6.80 16.93
C PRO A 58 7.66 7.81 18.09
N ALA A 59 8.62 8.74 18.22
CA ALA A 59 8.60 9.77 19.27
C ALA A 59 7.39 10.71 19.18
N SER A 60 6.79 10.86 18.00
CA SER A 60 5.58 11.66 17.79
C SER A 60 4.71 11.05 16.70
N THR A 61 3.41 10.98 16.94
CA THR A 61 2.40 10.50 15.96
C THR A 61 1.83 11.64 15.12
N ARG A 62 2.47 12.82 15.13
CA ARG A 62 2.09 13.99 14.32
C ARG A 62 3.05 14.16 13.14
N CYS A 63 2.52 14.43 11.94
CA CYS A 63 3.39 14.75 10.81
C CYS A 63 4.11 16.07 11.08
N PRO A 64 5.45 16.14 10.97
CA PRO A 64 6.18 17.41 11.06
C PRO A 64 5.81 18.39 9.94
N CYS A 65 5.20 17.89 8.86
CA CYS A 65 4.80 18.65 7.68
C CYS A 65 3.48 19.43 7.86
N CYS A 66 2.49 18.83 8.51
CA CYS A 66 1.12 19.33 8.53
C CYS A 66 0.45 19.22 9.91
N THR A 67 1.16 18.74 10.93
CA THR A 67 0.64 18.46 12.29
C THR A 67 -0.51 17.45 12.32
N GLY A 68 -0.87 16.87 11.17
CA GLY A 68 -1.89 15.82 11.06
C GLY A 68 -1.47 14.55 11.79
N GLN A 69 -2.46 13.78 12.24
CA GLN A 69 -2.24 12.51 12.90
C GLN A 69 -1.81 11.45 11.87
N MET A 70 -0.74 10.71 12.15
CA MET A 70 -0.23 9.68 11.25
C MET A 70 -1.08 8.41 11.37
N HIS A 71 -1.42 7.82 10.22
CA HIS A 71 -2.11 6.53 10.15
C HIS A 71 -1.14 5.39 10.45
N ARG A 72 -1.63 4.36 11.14
CA ARG A 72 -0.88 3.13 11.37
C ARG A 72 -0.87 2.30 10.10
N ILE A 73 0.32 1.98 9.61
CA ILE A 73 0.50 1.17 8.42
C ILE A 73 0.12 -0.28 8.76
N GLY A 74 -0.74 -0.89 7.95
CA GLY A 74 -1.24 -2.25 8.16
C GLY A 74 -2.53 -2.35 8.97
N GLU A 75 -3.05 -1.22 9.48
CA GLU A 75 -4.43 -1.12 9.94
C GLU A 75 -5.26 -0.55 8.77
N GLU A 76 -6.13 -1.38 8.17
CA GLU A 76 -7.04 -0.97 7.09
C GLU A 76 -8.48 -0.96 7.61
N SER A 77 -9.20 0.15 7.38
CA SER A 77 -10.61 0.29 7.71
C SER A 77 -11.43 0.42 6.43
N SER A 78 -12.30 -0.55 6.15
CA SER A 78 -13.25 -0.49 5.03
C SER A 78 -14.64 -0.14 5.54
N GLU A 79 -15.20 0.97 5.07
CA GLU A 79 -16.62 1.32 5.25
C GLU A 79 -17.35 1.12 3.92
N ALA A 80 -18.54 0.50 3.97
CA ALA A 80 -19.41 0.39 2.81
C ALA A 80 -20.34 1.61 2.77
N LEU A 81 -20.15 2.49 1.79
CA LEU A 81 -21.04 3.62 1.55
C LEU A 81 -22.07 3.25 0.48
N ASP A 82 -23.36 3.31 0.84
CA ASP A 82 -24.45 3.18 -0.12
C ASP A 82 -24.52 4.41 -1.02
N ARG A 83 -24.24 4.22 -2.31
CA ARG A 83 -24.35 5.29 -3.31
C ARG A 83 -25.81 5.45 -3.69
N VAL A 84 -26.48 6.46 -3.11
CA VAL A 84 -27.83 6.84 -3.52
C VAL A 84 -27.77 7.41 -4.94
N ALA A 85 -28.62 6.89 -5.84
CA ALA A 85 -28.78 7.46 -7.17
C ALA A 85 -29.20 8.92 -7.05
N ALA A 86 -28.57 9.81 -7.82
CA ALA A 86 -29.04 11.19 -7.90
C ALA A 86 -30.48 11.17 -8.42
N CYS A 87 -31.44 11.50 -7.56
CA CYS A 87 -32.79 11.77 -8.00
C CYS A 87 -32.71 12.96 -8.98
N ALA A 88 -33.28 12.76 -10.17
CA ALA A 88 -33.31 13.70 -11.29
C ALA A 88 -33.62 15.16 -10.86
N PRO A 89 -33.23 16.18 -11.66
CA PRO A 89 -33.37 17.58 -11.29
C PRO A 89 -34.79 17.89 -10.79
N HIS A 90 -34.84 18.47 -9.59
CA HIS A 90 -36.05 19.06 -9.03
C HIS A 90 -36.58 20.12 -10.01
N ASP A 91 -37.70 19.83 -10.66
CA ASP A 91 -38.50 20.84 -11.33
C ASP A 91 -39.37 21.53 -10.26
N PRO A 92 -39.10 22.78 -9.88
CA PRO A 92 -39.80 23.46 -8.79
C PRO A 92 -41.29 23.70 -9.11
N SER A 93 -41.70 23.54 -10.38
CA SER A 93 -43.09 23.77 -10.82
C SER A 93 -44.08 22.64 -10.43
N LYS A 94 -43.60 21.50 -9.93
CA LYS A 94 -44.43 20.34 -9.57
C LYS A 94 -44.74 20.21 -8.08
N ILE A 95 -44.26 21.11 -7.24
CA ILE A 95 -44.61 21.14 -5.81
C ILE A 95 -45.98 21.82 -5.66
N ARG A 96 -47.05 21.04 -5.83
CA ARG A 96 -48.41 21.50 -5.51
C ARG A 96 -48.58 21.44 -4.00
N LEU A 97 -48.24 22.53 -3.31
CA LEU A 97 -48.64 22.72 -1.92
C LEU A 97 -50.18 22.69 -1.84
N PRO A 98 -50.78 21.89 -0.93
CA PRO A 98 -52.19 22.04 -0.66
C PRO A 98 -52.38 23.39 0.04
N LEU A 99 -53.20 24.26 -0.55
CA LEU A 99 -53.63 25.49 0.08
C LEU A 99 -54.36 25.13 1.38
N LEU A 100 -53.80 25.54 2.52
CA LEU A 100 -54.54 25.79 3.75
C LEU A 100 -54.93 27.27 3.76
#